data_AF-A0A434TH08-F1
#
_entry.id   AF-A0A434TH08-F1
#
_cell.length_a   1.000
_cell.length_b   1.000
_cell.length_c   1.000
_cell.angle_alpha   90.00
_cell.angle_beta   90.00
_cell.angle_gamma   90.00
#
_symmetry.space_group_name_H-M   'P 1'
#
loop_
_entity.id
_entity.type
_entity.pdbx_description
1 polymer ?
#
loop_
_entity_poly.entity_id
_entity_poly.type
_entity_poly.pdbx_seq_one_letter_code
_entity_poly.pdbx_strand_id
1 'polypeptide(L)'
;MNPPRKPAAFRIEPEPAPRHEAPQKRGAEQPVRRPRAARADVAVVIPSEIDVFNQPDIEQAAPPPATAPRKRSLLGPLFFGAFGVLVSLAVGLWTDQLIRDLFARAEWLGWLAAGMAAIALLSLLIVLIREFLAIARLAEVEKLQRRAVDAVARDDPKAARALVDELSAFVAAKPETAASRRSLAELRGEIIDGANLVRLAETEILSPLDARAK
;
A
#
# COMPACT_ATOMS: atom_id res chain seq x y z
N MET A 1 -8.96 78.17 -3.66
CA MET A 1 -8.02 78.13 -2.53
C MET A 1 -7.79 76.69 -2.09
N ASN A 2 -6.60 76.15 -2.36
CA ASN A 2 -5.90 75.23 -1.45
C ASN A 2 -4.42 75.19 -1.92
N PRO A 3 -3.43 75.57 -1.10
CA PRO A 3 -2.04 75.62 -1.55
C PRO A 3 -1.43 74.20 -1.67
N PRO A 4 -0.40 74.02 -2.53
CA PRO A 4 0.21 72.71 -2.78
C PRO A 4 0.93 72.18 -1.53
N ARG A 5 0.62 70.94 -1.13
CA ARG A 5 1.27 70.26 0.00
C ARG A 5 2.67 69.81 -0.39
N LYS A 6 3.68 70.22 0.39
CA LYS A 6 5.06 69.75 0.27
C LYS A 6 5.19 68.33 0.84
N PRO A 7 6.03 67.46 0.25
CA PRO A 7 6.26 66.12 0.77
C PRO A 7 7.09 66.17 2.06
N ALA A 8 6.72 65.37 3.05
CA ALA A 8 7.50 65.12 4.26
C ALA A 8 8.10 63.71 4.18
N ALA A 9 9.43 63.62 4.29
CA ALA A 9 10.14 62.35 4.40
C ALA A 9 10.16 61.92 5.87
N PHE A 10 9.73 60.68 6.14
CA PHE A 10 9.83 60.07 7.47
C PHE A 10 11.11 59.22 7.54
N ARG A 11 11.87 59.37 8.63
CA ARG A 11 13.05 58.57 8.94
C ARG A 11 12.59 57.30 9.66
N ILE A 12 12.96 56.13 9.15
CA ILE A 12 12.71 54.85 9.80
C ILE A 12 13.88 54.62 10.76
N GLU A 13 13.62 54.62 12.07
CA GLU A 13 14.58 54.22 13.09
C GLU A 13 14.90 52.72 12.90
N PRO A 14 16.19 52.31 12.89
CA PRO A 14 16.55 50.90 12.78
C PRO A 14 16.26 50.16 14.10
N GLU A 15 15.63 48.99 13.96
CA GLU A 15 15.33 48.06 15.04
C GLU A 15 16.60 47.62 15.79
N PRO A 16 16.61 47.64 17.14
CA PRO A 16 17.83 47.41 17.92
C PRO A 16 18.22 45.93 17.91
N ALA A 17 19.47 45.66 17.56
CA ALA A 17 20.06 44.33 17.57
C ALA A 17 20.04 43.68 18.99
N PRO A 18 19.82 42.36 19.10
CA PRO A 18 19.73 41.65 20.36
C PRO A 18 21.09 41.63 21.10
N ARG A 19 21.10 42.20 22.30
CA ARG A 19 22.23 42.20 23.24
C ARG A 19 22.57 40.77 23.65
N HIS A 20 23.80 40.35 23.35
CA HIS A 20 24.41 39.15 23.91
C HIS A 20 24.81 39.43 25.37
N GLU A 21 24.17 38.77 26.32
CA GLU A 21 24.62 38.78 27.73
C GLU A 21 25.71 37.72 27.93
N ALA A 22 26.83 38.16 28.49
CA ALA A 22 27.99 37.33 28.83
C ALA A 22 27.77 36.54 30.15
N PRO A 23 28.48 35.42 30.36
CA PRO A 23 28.14 34.42 31.38
C PRO A 23 28.61 34.84 32.78
N GLN A 24 27.69 34.98 33.72
CA GLN A 24 28.01 35.30 35.11
C GLN A 24 28.23 34.03 35.94
N LYS A 25 29.49 33.79 36.32
CA LYS A 25 29.87 32.80 37.32
C LYS A 25 29.32 33.21 38.69
N ARG A 26 28.49 32.37 39.30
CA ARG A 26 28.22 32.40 40.73
C ARG A 26 28.09 30.96 41.23
N GLY A 27 29.15 30.49 41.88
CA GLY A 27 29.17 29.19 42.54
C GLY A 27 28.36 29.23 43.84
N ALA A 28 27.48 28.26 43.99
CA ALA A 28 26.96 27.76 45.25
C ALA A 28 26.48 26.31 45.00
N GLU A 29 26.91 25.38 45.85
CA GLU A 29 26.71 23.92 45.77
C GLU A 29 25.26 23.52 45.46
N GLN A 30 25.08 22.69 44.43
CA GLN A 30 23.86 21.93 44.18
C GLN A 30 24.10 20.46 44.57
N PRO A 31 23.35 19.88 45.54
CA PRO A 31 23.38 18.44 45.73
C PRO A 31 22.70 17.77 44.53
N VAL A 32 23.40 16.78 43.95
CA VAL A 32 22.96 15.99 42.79
C VAL A 32 21.59 15.37 43.05
N ARG A 33 20.53 15.95 42.47
CA ARG A 33 19.19 15.34 42.45
C ARG A 33 19.17 14.26 41.37
N ARG A 34 18.93 13.01 41.78
CA ARG A 34 18.72 11.87 40.87
C ARG A 34 17.40 12.07 40.10
N PRO A 35 17.35 11.78 38.79
CA PRO A 35 16.13 11.93 38.00
C PRO A 35 15.09 10.88 38.44
N ARG A 36 13.90 11.36 38.80
CA ARG A 36 12.70 10.54 39.04
C ARG A 36 12.02 10.33 37.69
N ALA A 37 11.82 9.06 37.30
CA ALA A 37 11.13 8.70 36.07
C ALA A 37 9.74 9.38 36.00
N ALA A 38 9.52 10.18 34.96
CA ALA A 38 8.20 10.70 34.64
C ALA A 38 7.29 9.53 34.26
N ARG A 39 6.10 9.46 34.85
CA ARG A 39 5.09 8.45 34.52
C ARG A 39 4.54 8.76 33.13
N ALA A 40 4.48 7.73 32.29
CA ALA A 40 3.82 7.76 31.01
C ALA A 40 2.31 7.84 31.26
N ASP A 41 1.74 9.05 31.17
CA ASP A 41 0.30 9.21 31.13
C ASP A 41 -0.07 10.13 29.97
N VAL A 42 -0.78 9.53 29.00
CA VAL A 42 -1.55 10.15 27.92
C VAL A 42 -0.78 11.06 26.96
N ALA A 43 -0.05 10.45 26.03
CA ALA A 43 0.30 11.10 24.77
C ALA A 43 -0.93 11.13 23.86
N VAL A 44 -1.68 12.23 23.87
CA VAL A 44 -2.65 12.55 22.81
C VAL A 44 -1.86 12.83 21.54
N VAL A 45 -1.82 11.85 20.63
CA VAL A 45 -1.28 12.04 19.29
C VAL A 45 -2.32 12.81 18.49
N ILE A 46 -2.16 14.13 18.43
CA ILE A 46 -2.82 14.95 17.41
C ILE A 46 -2.02 14.73 16.13
N PRO A 47 -2.58 14.13 15.07
CA PRO A 47 -1.89 14.06 13.80
C PRO A 47 -1.67 15.50 13.31
N SER A 48 -0.40 15.88 13.15
CA SER A 48 -0.04 17.18 12.58
C SER A 48 -0.63 17.29 11.17
N GLU A 49 -1.35 18.39 10.90
CA GLU A 49 -1.82 18.74 9.56
C GLU A 49 -0.66 18.68 8.59
N ILE A 50 -0.86 17.94 7.49
CA ILE A 50 0.08 17.88 6.38
C ILE A 50 -0.01 19.25 5.70
N ASP A 51 1.00 20.10 5.93
CA ASP A 51 1.13 21.37 5.26
C ASP A 51 1.52 21.14 3.79
N VAL A 52 0.51 21.08 2.91
CA VAL A 52 0.65 20.89 1.46
C VAL A 52 1.41 22.05 0.81
N PHE A 53 1.53 23.20 1.48
CA PHE A 53 2.17 24.40 0.95
C PHE A 53 3.64 24.53 1.37
N ASN A 54 4.12 23.70 2.28
CA ASN A 54 5.53 23.61 2.66
C ASN A 54 6.23 22.42 1.98
N GLN A 55 5.77 22.09 0.78
CA GLN A 55 6.48 21.21 -0.14
C GLN A 55 7.53 22.10 -0.82
N PRO A 56 8.85 21.93 -0.55
CA PRO A 56 9.84 22.63 -1.33
C PRO A 56 9.62 22.26 -2.80
N ASP A 57 9.58 23.28 -3.66
CA ASP A 57 9.45 23.16 -5.10
C ASP A 57 10.26 21.94 -5.58
N ILE A 58 9.59 20.99 -6.23
CA ILE A 58 10.21 19.84 -6.87
C ILE A 58 10.90 20.33 -8.16
N GLU A 59 11.73 21.35 -8.06
CA GLU A 59 12.66 21.75 -9.09
C GLU A 59 14.02 21.16 -8.72
N GLN A 60 14.42 20.14 -9.48
CA GLN A 60 15.76 19.54 -9.50
C GLN A 60 16.11 18.62 -8.33
N ALA A 61 15.24 17.66 -8.01
CA ALA A 61 15.74 16.38 -7.50
C ALA A 61 16.50 15.68 -8.65
N ALA A 62 17.83 15.70 -8.60
CA ALA A 62 18.67 14.83 -9.44
C ALA A 62 18.09 13.41 -9.42
N PRO A 63 18.03 12.70 -10.57
CA PRO A 63 17.45 11.36 -10.62
C PRO A 63 18.13 10.51 -9.54
N PRO A 64 17.36 9.82 -8.67
CA PRO A 64 17.94 8.96 -7.66
C PRO A 64 18.91 7.99 -8.36
N PRO A 65 20.11 7.74 -7.80
CA PRO A 65 21.07 6.85 -8.41
C PRO A 65 20.38 5.52 -8.71
N ALA A 66 20.54 5.01 -9.94
CA ALA A 66 19.94 3.77 -10.39
C ALA A 66 20.23 2.69 -9.34
N THR A 67 19.19 2.28 -8.61
CA THR A 67 19.33 1.27 -7.57
C THR A 67 19.75 -0.02 -8.26
N ALA A 68 20.95 -0.52 -7.93
CA ALA A 68 21.46 -1.75 -8.51
C ALA A 68 20.41 -2.86 -8.33
N PRO A 69 20.14 -3.69 -9.37
CA PRO A 69 19.11 -4.71 -9.31
C PRO A 69 19.39 -5.64 -8.13
N ARG A 70 18.53 -5.56 -7.12
CA ARG A 70 18.66 -6.35 -5.89
C ARG A 70 18.55 -7.83 -6.28
N LYS A 71 19.67 -8.56 -6.23
CA LYS A 71 19.68 -10.02 -6.50
C LYS A 71 18.77 -10.68 -5.46
N ARG A 72 17.58 -11.10 -5.88
CA ARG A 72 16.66 -11.86 -5.03
C ARG A 72 17.32 -13.20 -4.73
N SER A 73 17.67 -13.45 -3.46
CA SER A 73 18.27 -14.72 -3.05
C SER A 73 17.25 -15.85 -3.23
N LEU A 74 17.60 -16.85 -4.05
CA LEU A 74 16.76 -18.04 -4.29
C LEU A 74 16.77 -19.01 -3.10
N LEU A 75 17.70 -18.84 -2.15
CA LEU A 75 17.84 -19.72 -0.99
C LEU A 75 16.69 -19.58 0.00
N GLY A 76 16.12 -18.38 0.15
CA GLY A 76 15.00 -18.13 1.05
C GLY A 76 13.76 -18.95 0.67
N PRO A 77 13.23 -18.77 -0.56
CA PRO A 77 12.10 -19.57 -1.05
C PRO A 77 12.37 -21.07 -1.02
N LEU A 78 13.60 -21.50 -1.34
CA LEU A 78 13.98 -22.92 -1.32
C LEU A 78 13.94 -23.51 0.09
N PHE A 79 14.50 -22.80 1.09
CA PHE A 79 14.46 -23.22 2.48
C PHE A 79 13.04 -23.33 3.00
N PHE A 80 12.20 -22.30 2.80
CA PHE A 80 10.81 -22.33 3.25
C PHE A 80 9.98 -23.39 2.51
N GLY A 81 10.26 -23.64 1.23
CA GLY A 81 9.64 -24.74 0.48
C GLY A 81 10.01 -26.10 1.05
N ALA A 82 11.30 -26.37 1.26
CA ALA A 82 11.77 -27.64 1.84
C ALA A 82 11.28 -27.83 3.29
N PHE A 83 11.35 -26.78 4.11
CA PHE A 83 10.86 -26.79 5.48
C PHE A 83 9.34 -27.03 5.53
N GLY A 84 8.57 -26.38 4.65
CA GLY A 84 7.13 -26.61 4.52
C GLY A 84 6.82 -28.06 4.18
N VAL A 85 7.50 -28.66 3.20
CA VAL A 85 7.34 -30.08 2.85
C VAL A 85 7.66 -30.99 4.04
N LEU A 86 8.74 -30.72 4.77
CA LEU A 86 9.13 -31.51 5.95
C LEU A 86 8.06 -31.44 7.05
N VAL A 87 7.55 -30.24 7.34
CA VAL A 87 6.47 -30.03 8.32
C VAL A 87 5.19 -30.74 7.87
N SER A 88 4.79 -30.61 6.60
CA SER A 88 3.61 -31.31 6.07
C SER A 88 3.74 -32.83 6.20
N LEU A 89 4.93 -33.39 5.93
CA LEU A 89 5.18 -34.82 6.08
C LEU A 89 5.12 -35.26 7.54
N ALA A 90 5.70 -34.48 8.46
CA ALA A 90 5.66 -34.76 9.89
C ALA A 90 4.22 -34.78 10.43
N VAL A 91 3.42 -33.75 10.10
CA VAL A 91 2.00 -33.67 10.49
C VAL A 91 1.18 -34.78 9.83
N GLY A 92 1.46 -35.10 8.55
CA GLY A 92 0.79 -36.17 7.83
C GLY A 92 1.02 -37.54 8.49
N LEU A 93 2.29 -37.88 8.78
CA LEU A 93 2.65 -39.12 9.45
C LEU A 93 2.08 -39.20 10.87
N TRP A 94 2.11 -38.09 11.62
CA TRP A 94 1.51 -38.04 12.95
C TRP A 94 -0.01 -38.27 12.92
N THR A 95 -0.71 -37.62 11.99
CA THR A 95 -2.16 -37.77 11.81
C THR A 95 -2.50 -39.21 11.42
N ASP A 96 -1.72 -39.77 10.51
CA ASP A 96 -1.87 -41.15 10.05
C ASP A 96 -1.64 -42.17 11.18
N GLN A 97 -0.60 -42.00 11.99
CA GLN A 97 -0.37 -42.81 13.19
C GLN A 97 -1.50 -42.67 14.19
N LEU A 98 -1.97 -41.44 14.45
CA LEU A 98 -3.10 -41.18 15.35
C LEU A 98 -4.36 -41.93 14.88
N ILE A 99 -4.68 -41.89 13.59
CA ILE A 99 -5.83 -42.61 13.04
C ILE A 99 -5.68 -44.12 13.26
N ARG A 100 -4.50 -44.69 12.97
CA ARG A 100 -4.22 -46.12 13.19
C ARG A 100 -4.35 -46.51 14.66
N ASP A 101 -3.82 -45.70 15.57
CA ASP A 101 -3.93 -45.91 17.01
C ASP A 101 -5.38 -45.87 17.50
N LEU A 102 -6.20 -45.00 16.91
CA LEU A 102 -7.63 -44.92 17.21
C LEU A 102 -8.38 -46.15 16.70
N PHE A 103 -8.10 -46.61 15.48
CA PHE A 103 -8.66 -47.85 14.94
C PHE A 103 -8.29 -49.07 15.79
N ALA A 104 -7.05 -49.14 16.30
CA ALA A 104 -6.59 -50.23 17.14
C ALA A 104 -7.30 -50.28 18.50
N ARG A 105 -7.78 -49.13 19.00
CA ARG A 105 -8.53 -49.03 20.26
C ARG A 105 -10.01 -49.32 20.08
N ALA A 106 -10.63 -48.71 19.07
CA ALA A 106 -12.02 -48.92 18.73
C ALA A 106 -12.28 -48.51 17.27
N GLU A 107 -12.94 -49.38 16.51
CA GLU A 107 -13.18 -49.15 15.09
C GLU A 107 -13.97 -47.86 14.81
N TRP A 108 -14.96 -47.53 15.65
CA TRP A 108 -15.78 -46.32 15.48
C TRP A 108 -14.99 -45.02 15.70
N LEU A 109 -13.96 -45.02 16.56
CA LEU A 109 -13.06 -43.87 16.76
C LEU A 109 -12.23 -43.61 15.51
N GLY A 110 -11.76 -44.68 14.87
CA GLY A 110 -10.98 -44.60 13.63
C GLY A 110 -11.76 -43.93 12.50
N TRP A 111 -13.02 -44.35 12.28
CA TRP A 111 -13.90 -43.72 11.29
C TRP A 111 -14.17 -42.24 11.60
N LEU A 112 -14.40 -41.89 12.87
CA LEU A 112 -14.57 -40.48 13.27
C LEU A 112 -13.31 -39.67 12.96
N ALA A 113 -12.12 -40.16 13.33
CA ALA A 113 -10.86 -39.47 13.08
C ALA A 113 -10.55 -39.33 11.58
N ALA A 114 -10.78 -40.37 10.79
CA ALA A 114 -10.62 -40.33 9.34
C ALA A 114 -11.57 -39.30 8.70
N GLY A 115 -12.84 -39.26 9.13
CA GLY A 115 -13.80 -38.26 8.66
C GLY A 115 -13.37 -36.83 8.99
N MET A 116 -12.93 -36.58 10.24
CA MET A 116 -12.43 -35.27 10.65
C MET A 116 -11.17 -34.85 9.89
N ALA A 117 -10.24 -35.77 9.64
CA ALA A 117 -9.05 -35.52 8.83
C ALA A 117 -9.41 -35.15 7.38
N ALA A 118 -10.38 -35.84 6.78
CA ALA A 118 -10.86 -35.53 5.43
C ALA A 118 -11.50 -34.13 5.34
N ILE A 119 -12.34 -33.76 6.32
CA ILE A 119 -12.94 -32.42 6.40
C ILE A 119 -11.85 -31.36 6.56
N ALA A 120 -10.91 -31.56 7.48
CA ALA A 120 -9.80 -30.63 7.71
C ALA A 120 -8.97 -30.42 6.43
N LEU A 121 -8.66 -31.50 5.70
CA LEU A 121 -7.94 -31.42 4.43
C LEU A 121 -8.74 -30.63 3.38
N LEU A 122 -10.04 -30.92 3.24
CA LEU A 122 -10.91 -30.22 2.29
C LEU A 122 -11.00 -28.72 2.63
N SER A 123 -11.21 -28.37 3.90
CA SER A 123 -11.23 -26.97 4.35
C SER A 123 -9.90 -26.27 4.08
N LEU A 124 -8.77 -26.93 4.34
CA LEU A 124 -7.45 -26.37 4.05
C LEU A 124 -7.28 -26.08 2.55
N LEU A 125 -7.68 -27.01 1.67
CA LEU A 125 -7.61 -26.80 0.22
C LEU A 125 -8.47 -25.61 -0.23
N ILE A 126 -9.70 -25.48 0.29
CA ILE A 126 -10.58 -24.36 -0.05
C ILE A 126 -9.96 -23.03 0.39
N VAL A 127 -9.41 -22.96 1.61
CA VAL A 127 -8.73 -21.75 2.12
C VAL A 127 -7.51 -21.42 1.27
N LEU A 128 -6.68 -22.40 0.94
CA LEU A 128 -5.51 -22.19 0.08
C LEU A 128 -5.92 -21.65 -1.29
N ILE A 129 -6.90 -22.26 -1.95
CA ILE A 129 -7.38 -21.81 -3.27
C ILE A 129 -7.88 -20.36 -3.17
N ARG A 130 -8.68 -20.05 -2.15
CA ARG A 130 -9.19 -18.69 -1.91
C ARG A 130 -8.05 -17.68 -1.72
N GLU A 131 -7.01 -18.05 -0.99
CA GLU A 131 -5.87 -17.17 -0.74
C GLU A 131 -4.99 -17.00 -1.98
N PHE A 132 -4.73 -18.08 -2.74
CA PHE A 132 -4.03 -17.99 -4.01
C PHE A 132 -4.78 -17.10 -5.00
N LEU A 133 -6.11 -17.16 -5.05
CA LEU A 133 -6.94 -16.24 -5.82
C LEU A 133 -6.81 -14.79 -5.33
N ALA A 134 -6.78 -14.57 -4.01
CA ALA A 134 -6.59 -13.24 -3.43
C ALA A 134 -5.22 -12.64 -3.77
N ILE A 135 -4.15 -13.44 -3.69
CA ILE A 135 -2.79 -13.03 -4.03
C ILE A 135 -2.64 -12.81 -5.53
N ALA A 136 -3.21 -13.68 -6.37
CA ALA A 136 -3.21 -13.52 -7.82
C ALA A 136 -3.86 -12.19 -8.23
N ARG A 137 -4.93 -11.79 -7.55
CA ARG A 137 -5.61 -10.51 -7.77
C ARG A 137 -4.69 -9.31 -7.52
N LEU A 138 -3.81 -9.37 -6.52
CA LEU A 138 -2.82 -8.31 -6.26
C LEU A 138 -1.76 -8.24 -7.37
N ALA A 139 -1.29 -9.40 -7.85
CA ALA A 139 -0.30 -9.48 -8.92
C ALA A 139 -0.85 -8.95 -10.26
N GLU A 140 -2.14 -9.18 -10.54
CA GLU A 140 -2.82 -8.61 -11.72
C GLU A 140 -2.85 -7.09 -11.69
N VAL A 141 -3.10 -6.47 -10.53
CA VAL A 141 -3.10 -5.00 -10.38
C VAL A 141 -1.73 -4.41 -10.72
N GLU A 142 -0.65 -5.00 -10.21
CA GLU A 142 0.72 -4.52 -10.49
C GLU A 142 1.06 -4.64 -11.98
N LYS A 143 0.65 -5.73 -12.63
CA LYS A 143 0.85 -5.94 -14.08
C LYS A 143 0.05 -4.92 -14.89
N LEU A 144 -1.20 -4.66 -14.51
CA LEU A 144 -2.07 -3.70 -15.19
C LEU A 144 -1.54 -2.27 -15.03
N GLN A 145 -1.08 -1.91 -13.83
CA GLN A 145 -0.45 -0.61 -13.55
C GLN A 145 0.80 -0.39 -14.41
N ARG A 146 1.70 -1.39 -14.48
CA ARG A 146 2.90 -1.30 -15.33
C ARG A 146 2.56 -1.13 -16.82
N ARG A 147 1.54 -1.83 -17.31
CA ARG A 147 1.09 -1.72 -18.70
C ARG A 147 0.40 -0.40 -18.99
N ALA A 148 -0.37 0.15 -18.05
CA ALA A 148 -1.00 1.46 -18.21
C ALA A 148 0.05 2.56 -18.36
N VAL A 149 1.10 2.54 -17.53
CA VAL A 149 2.22 3.50 -17.61
C VAL A 149 2.95 3.38 -18.95
N ASP A 150 3.21 2.16 -19.44
CA ASP A 150 3.89 1.94 -20.73
C ASP A 150 3.00 2.37 -21.93
N ALA A 151 1.69 2.10 -21.87
CA ALA A 151 0.75 2.48 -22.91
C ALA A 151 0.57 4.00 -23.02
N VAL A 152 0.52 4.71 -21.88
CA VAL A 152 0.46 6.18 -21.86
C VAL A 152 1.79 6.78 -22.33
N ALA A 153 2.93 6.20 -21.94
CA ALA A 153 4.24 6.69 -22.35
C ALA A 153 4.50 6.54 -23.87
N ARG A 154 3.94 5.50 -24.50
CA ARG A 154 4.12 5.22 -25.94
C ARG A 154 2.97 5.71 -26.82
N ASP A 155 1.88 6.19 -26.21
CA ASP A 155 0.62 6.55 -26.87
C ASP A 155 0.14 5.52 -27.91
N ASP A 156 0.31 4.23 -27.60
CA ASP A 156 -0.05 3.13 -28.50
C ASP A 156 -1.53 2.75 -28.32
N PRO A 157 -2.40 3.00 -29.32
CA PRO A 157 -3.82 2.70 -29.23
C PRO A 157 -4.13 1.21 -29.18
N LYS A 158 -3.26 0.35 -29.70
CA LYS A 158 -3.46 -1.11 -29.65
C LYS A 158 -3.17 -1.64 -28.24
N ALA A 159 -2.10 -1.15 -27.62
CA ALA A 159 -1.76 -1.47 -26.23
C ALA A 159 -2.84 -0.96 -25.27
N ALA A 160 -3.35 0.25 -25.49
CA ALA A 160 -4.43 0.84 -24.69
C ALA A 160 -5.74 0.04 -24.77
N ARG A 161 -6.15 -0.43 -25.96
CA ARG A 161 -7.35 -1.28 -26.11
C ARG A 161 -7.21 -2.62 -25.39
N ALA A 162 -6.04 -3.28 -25.53
CA ALA A 162 -5.77 -4.53 -24.82
C ALA A 162 -5.80 -4.36 -23.29
N LEU A 163 -5.29 -3.22 -22.79
CA LEU A 163 -5.37 -2.85 -21.38
C LEU A 163 -6.82 -2.70 -20.92
N VAL A 164 -7.67 -2.02 -21.70
CA VAL A 164 -9.09 -1.82 -21.36
C VAL A 164 -9.88 -3.12 -21.37
N ASP A 165 -9.59 -4.04 -22.28
CA ASP A 165 -10.21 -5.37 -22.28
C ASP A 165 -9.78 -6.19 -21.05
N GLU A 166 -8.50 -6.16 -20.67
CA GLU A 166 -7.96 -6.83 -19.46
C GLU A 166 -8.57 -6.21 -18.18
N LEU A 167 -8.68 -4.87 -18.12
CA LEU A 167 -9.34 -4.15 -17.03
C LEU A 167 -10.85 -4.49 -16.94
N SER A 168 -11.54 -4.55 -18.07
CA SER A 168 -12.96 -4.91 -18.14
C SER A 168 -13.23 -6.34 -17.70
N ALA A 169 -12.30 -7.26 -18.00
CA ALA A 169 -12.34 -8.64 -17.52
C ALA A 169 -12.07 -8.71 -16.01
N PHE A 170 -11.10 -7.95 -15.51
CA PHE A 170 -10.76 -7.88 -14.08
C PHE A 170 -11.95 -7.41 -13.22
N VAL A 171 -12.66 -6.38 -13.69
CA VAL A 171 -13.83 -5.86 -12.96
C VAL A 171 -15.12 -6.62 -13.25
N ALA A 172 -15.11 -7.62 -14.15
CA ALA A 172 -16.32 -8.32 -14.58
C ALA A 172 -17.07 -9.04 -13.45
N ALA A 173 -16.36 -9.47 -12.40
CA ALA A 173 -16.97 -10.09 -11.23
C ALA A 173 -17.79 -9.11 -10.36
N LYS A 174 -17.66 -7.79 -10.59
CA LYS A 174 -18.43 -6.75 -9.91
C LYS A 174 -19.61 -6.31 -10.78
N PRO A 175 -20.86 -6.69 -10.46
CA PRO A 175 -22.04 -6.34 -11.26
C PRO A 175 -22.24 -4.83 -11.41
N GLU A 176 -21.68 -4.07 -10.49
CA GLU A 176 -21.74 -2.61 -10.40
C GLU A 176 -21.00 -1.90 -11.53
N THR A 177 -20.01 -2.56 -12.14
CA THR A 177 -19.23 -2.02 -13.26
C THR A 177 -19.86 -2.36 -14.62
N ALA A 178 -21.01 -3.04 -14.65
CA ALA A 178 -21.64 -3.49 -15.89
C ALA A 178 -22.09 -2.33 -16.79
N ALA A 179 -22.57 -1.22 -16.21
CA ALA A 179 -22.95 -0.03 -16.97
C ALA A 179 -21.72 0.64 -17.59
N SER A 180 -20.71 0.96 -16.78
CA SER A 180 -19.44 1.55 -17.23
C SER A 180 -18.74 0.70 -18.30
N ARG A 181 -18.76 -0.63 -18.17
CA ARG A 181 -18.20 -1.56 -19.17
C ARG A 181 -18.91 -1.48 -20.52
N ARG A 182 -20.24 -1.27 -20.54
CA ARG A 182 -20.99 -1.12 -21.80
C ARG A 182 -20.62 0.19 -22.49
N SER A 183 -20.59 1.30 -21.74
CA SER A 183 -20.16 2.60 -22.26
C SER A 183 -18.72 2.56 -22.78
N LEU A 184 -17.79 1.93 -22.07
CA LEU A 184 -16.43 1.71 -22.55
C LEU A 184 -16.35 0.86 -23.83
N ALA A 185 -17.19 -0.17 -23.95
CA ALA A 185 -17.22 -1.01 -25.15
C ALA A 185 -17.73 -0.25 -26.39
N GLU A 186 -18.58 0.76 -26.20
CA GLU A 186 -19.06 1.65 -27.26
C GLU A 186 -17.98 2.68 -27.64
N LEU A 187 -17.36 3.36 -26.66
CA LEU A 187 -16.41 4.45 -26.91
C LEU A 187 -15.00 3.98 -27.33
N ARG A 188 -14.58 2.74 -27.04
CA ARG A 188 -13.23 2.24 -27.36
C ARG A 188 -12.86 2.26 -28.85
N GLY A 189 -13.87 2.25 -29.73
CA GLY A 189 -13.69 2.28 -31.17
C GLY A 189 -13.57 3.70 -31.74
N GLU A 190 -14.05 4.70 -31.01
CA GLU A 190 -14.10 6.10 -31.43
C GLU A 190 -12.83 6.88 -31.04
N ILE A 191 -12.12 6.43 -30.01
CA ILE A 191 -10.91 7.08 -29.51
C ILE A 191 -9.67 6.52 -30.23
N ILE A 192 -8.93 7.43 -30.87
CA ILE A 192 -7.71 7.14 -31.63
C ILE A 192 -6.47 7.21 -30.75
N ASP A 193 -6.43 8.12 -29.76
CA ASP A 193 -5.28 8.29 -28.87
C ASP A 193 -5.30 7.29 -27.71
N GLY A 194 -4.20 6.56 -27.51
CA GLY A 194 -4.09 5.55 -26.46
C GLY A 194 -4.18 6.16 -25.07
N ALA A 195 -3.53 7.30 -24.83
CA ALA A 195 -3.56 8.00 -23.55
C ALA A 195 -4.97 8.46 -23.15
N ASN A 196 -5.74 8.99 -24.12
CA ASN A 196 -7.11 9.44 -23.86
C ASN A 196 -8.05 8.25 -23.58
N LEU A 197 -7.85 7.12 -24.27
CA LEU A 197 -8.61 5.90 -24.04
C LEU A 197 -8.38 5.35 -22.61
N VAL A 198 -7.14 5.39 -22.12
CA VAL A 198 -6.82 4.97 -20.74
C VAL A 198 -7.45 5.90 -19.70
N ARG A 199 -7.38 7.22 -19.88
CA ARG A 199 -8.00 8.19 -18.94
C ARG A 199 -9.52 8.07 -18.88
N LEU A 200 -10.17 7.83 -20.02
CA LEU A 200 -11.60 7.57 -20.06
C LEU A 200 -11.94 6.28 -19.29
N ALA A 201 -11.17 5.21 -19.50
CA ALA A 201 -11.38 3.94 -18.83
C ALA A 201 -11.25 4.04 -17.30
N GLU A 202 -10.25 4.78 -16.83
CA GLU A 202 -10.05 5.07 -15.41
C GLU A 202 -11.27 5.79 -14.83
N THR A 203 -11.72 6.87 -15.47
CA THR A 203 -12.82 7.70 -14.98
C THR A 203 -14.13 6.91 -14.91
N GLU A 204 -14.48 6.19 -15.97
CA GLU A 204 -15.73 5.43 -16.06
C GLU A 204 -15.79 4.24 -15.09
N ILE A 205 -14.67 3.53 -14.88
CA ILE A 205 -14.63 2.35 -14.01
C ILE A 205 -14.44 2.71 -12.53
N LEU A 206 -13.62 3.73 -12.20
CA LEU A 206 -13.34 4.09 -10.81
C LEU A 206 -14.42 4.97 -10.18
N SER A 207 -15.07 5.85 -10.95
CA SER A 207 -16.15 6.73 -10.45
C SER A 207 -17.26 6.00 -9.66
N PRO A 208 -17.86 4.89 -10.15
CA PRO A 208 -18.87 4.16 -9.39
C PRO A 208 -18.31 3.41 -8.16
N LEU A 209 -17.03 3.04 -8.17
CA LEU A 209 -16.37 2.39 -7.03
C LEU A 209 -16.09 3.39 -5.91
N ASP A 210 -15.63 4.59 -6.25
CA ASP A 210 -15.36 5.67 -5.28
C ASP A 210 -16.64 6.18 -4.61
N ALA A 211 -17.75 6.23 -5.36
CA ALA A 211 -19.05 6.63 -4.83
C ALA A 211 -19.58 5.73 -3.71
N ARG A 212 -19.15 4.46 -3.63
CA ARG A 212 -19.52 3.51 -2.56
C ARG A 212 -18.53 3.44 -1.41
N ALA A 213 -17.34 3.98 -1.57
CA ALA A 213 -16.32 3.99 -0.52
C ALA A 213 -16.46 5.19 0.44
N LYS A 214 -17.34 6.14 0.13
CA LYS A 214 -17.78 7.22 1.03
C LYS A 214 -18.95 6.77 1.90
#